data_AF-A0A7C6Z6U9-F1
#
_entry.id   AF-A0A7C6Z6U9-F1
#
_cell.length_a   1.000
_cell.length_b   1.000
_cell.length_c   1.000
_cell.angle_alpha   90.00
_cell.angle_beta   90.00
_cell.angle_gamma   90.00
#
_symmetry.space_group_name_H-M   'P 1'
#
loop_
_entity.id
_entity.type
_entity.pdbx_description
1 polymer ?
#
loop_
_entity_poly.entity_id
_entity_poly.type
_entity_poly.pdbx_seq_one_letter_code
_entity_poly.pdbx_strand_id
1 'polypeptide(L)'
;IDGGRQLERMLMKLRDNGYPIRFTSSARADGGVVMRGNDLLQGVPDIMVMDSLTGNVIIKMLSAFTTGGSYESLGDGYGPGVGPGYDRIINIISRASGAPVVAGGIHYAGQCAKGRLLDKVEEEYKLAGKAGLMAILENLSAPVKGTAKEVEAPPEKVVTSDIPGIEIMEIEDAVRALWRKGVYASSGMGCTGPIVLVAPEDTEQALAILKSAGYL
;
A
#
# COMPACT_ATOMS: atom_id res chain seq x y z
N ILE A 1 -2.51 -6.72 0.37
CA ILE A 1 -1.47 -5.93 -0.30
C ILE A 1 -0.31 -5.90 0.65
N ASP A 2 0.60 -6.85 0.49
CA ASP A 2 1.85 -6.87 1.22
C ASP A 2 2.81 -5.99 0.40
N GLY A 3 2.90 -4.69 0.71
CA GLY A 3 3.79 -3.76 0.01
C GLY A 3 3.28 -2.32 -0.07
N GLY A 4 3.51 -1.52 0.97
CA GLY A 4 3.09 -0.11 1.02
C GLY A 4 3.78 0.76 -0.03
N ARG A 5 5.05 0.49 -0.36
CA ARG A 5 5.82 1.12 -1.44
C ARG A 5 5.34 0.68 -2.81
N GLN A 6 5.00 -0.60 -2.96
CA GLN A 6 4.43 -1.10 -4.20
C GLN A 6 3.11 -0.39 -4.51
N LEU A 7 2.22 -0.27 -3.51
CA LEU A 7 0.99 0.50 -3.62
C LEU A 7 1.25 1.99 -3.91
N GLU A 8 2.20 2.61 -3.20
CA GLU A 8 2.62 4.00 -3.43
C GLU A 8 2.99 4.23 -4.90
N ARG A 9 3.86 3.39 -5.48
CA ARG A 9 4.27 3.47 -6.89
C ARG A 9 3.07 3.37 -7.84
N MET A 10 2.15 2.45 -7.58
CA MET A 10 0.97 2.24 -8.43
C MET A 10 0.02 3.44 -8.37
N LEU A 11 -0.21 3.99 -7.17
CA LEU A 11 -1.05 5.16 -6.98
C LEU A 11 -0.41 6.42 -7.60
N MET A 12 0.92 6.58 -7.50
CA MET A 12 1.65 7.64 -8.20
C MET A 12 1.51 7.50 -9.72
N LYS A 13 1.68 6.29 -10.27
CA LYS A 13 1.50 6.04 -11.70
C LYS A 13 0.07 6.34 -12.16
N LEU A 14 -0.94 5.97 -11.37
CA LEU A 14 -2.34 6.27 -11.66
C LEU A 14 -2.60 7.79 -11.68
N ARG A 15 -2.02 8.53 -10.72
CA ARG A 15 -2.05 10.01 -10.70
C ARG A 15 -1.39 10.60 -11.93
N ASP A 16 -0.18 10.14 -12.26
CA ASP A 16 0.60 10.67 -13.38
C ASP A 16 -0.08 10.38 -14.73
N ASN A 17 -0.91 9.33 -14.80
CA ASN A 17 -1.81 9.04 -15.92
C ASN A 17 -3.10 9.89 -15.92
N GLY A 18 -3.25 10.83 -14.99
CA GLY A 18 -4.34 11.81 -14.96
C GLY A 18 -5.49 11.52 -13.99
N TYR A 19 -5.39 10.52 -13.11
CA TYR A 19 -6.39 10.32 -12.06
C TYR A 19 -6.26 11.41 -10.96
N PRO A 20 -7.35 12.09 -10.57
CA PRO A 20 -7.30 13.25 -9.67
C PRO A 20 -7.17 12.85 -8.19
N ILE A 21 -6.12 12.10 -7.84
CA ILE A 21 -5.79 11.76 -6.46
C ILE A 21 -4.83 12.78 -5.85
N ARG A 22 -5.15 13.23 -4.63
CA ARG A 22 -4.31 14.11 -3.82
C ARG A 22 -3.72 13.32 -2.66
N PHE A 23 -2.39 13.21 -2.63
CA PHE A 23 -1.69 12.63 -1.50
C PHE A 23 -1.40 13.68 -0.45
N THR A 24 -1.59 13.32 0.82
CA THR A 24 -0.99 14.05 1.94
C THR A 24 0.45 13.57 2.15
N SER A 25 1.21 14.29 2.96
CA SER A 25 2.57 13.90 3.35
C SER A 25 2.60 13.56 4.83
N SER A 26 3.36 12.51 5.18
CA SER A 26 3.68 12.19 6.57
C SER A 26 4.25 13.42 7.29
N ALA A 27 3.94 13.53 8.59
CA ALA A 27 4.40 14.62 9.45
C ALA A 27 5.90 14.53 9.83
N ARG A 28 6.62 13.51 9.34
CA ARG A 28 8.05 13.35 9.58
C ARG A 28 8.88 14.31 8.74
N ALA A 29 10.14 14.50 9.15
CA ALA A 29 11.11 15.34 8.44
C ALA A 29 11.41 14.85 7.01
N ASP A 30 11.33 13.54 6.76
CA ASP A 30 11.50 12.91 5.43
C ASP A 30 10.22 12.90 4.58
N GLY A 31 9.06 13.18 5.20
CA GLY A 31 7.76 13.25 4.52
C GLY A 31 7.36 11.94 3.81
N GLY A 32 6.60 12.09 2.72
CA GLY A 32 6.22 10.99 1.83
C GLY A 32 4.78 10.50 2.01
N VAL A 33 4.32 9.68 1.07
CA VAL A 33 2.91 9.22 0.99
C VAL A 33 2.63 8.05 1.94
N VAL A 34 3.66 7.25 2.26
CA VAL A 34 3.52 6.12 3.19
C VAL A 34 3.42 6.61 4.62
N MET A 35 2.28 6.35 5.25
CA MET A 35 1.98 6.76 6.62
C MET A 35 2.51 5.78 7.66
N ARG A 36 2.87 6.28 8.85
CA ARG A 36 3.16 5.48 10.05
C ARG A 36 2.01 5.56 11.05
N GLY A 37 2.08 4.73 12.10
CA GLY A 37 1.07 4.71 13.16
C GLY A 37 0.79 6.09 13.79
N ASN A 38 1.83 6.90 14.01
CA ASN A 38 1.65 8.25 14.56
C ASN A 38 0.90 9.19 13.60
N ASP A 39 1.14 9.11 12.30
CA ASP A 39 0.43 9.92 11.30
C ASP A 39 -1.07 9.60 11.34
N LEU A 40 -1.43 8.33 11.48
CA LEU A 40 -2.82 7.90 11.62
C LEU A 40 -3.45 8.43 12.91
N LEU A 41 -2.75 8.34 14.05
CA LEU A 41 -3.24 8.83 15.34
C LEU A 41 -3.37 10.35 15.39
N GLN A 42 -2.56 11.07 14.63
CA GLN A 42 -2.59 12.53 14.51
C GLN A 42 -3.65 13.02 13.51
N GLY A 43 -4.28 12.12 12.74
CA GLY A 43 -5.24 12.50 11.71
C GLY A 43 -4.59 13.22 10.52
N VAL A 44 -3.35 12.85 10.17
CA VAL A 44 -2.63 13.44 9.03
C VAL A 44 -3.35 13.19 7.69
N PRO A 45 -3.82 11.97 7.38
CA PRO A 45 -4.69 11.72 6.23
C PRO A 45 -6.18 11.77 6.59
N ASP A 46 -7.00 12.31 5.68
CA ASP A 46 -8.46 12.15 5.73
C ASP A 46 -8.89 10.70 5.40
N ILE A 47 -8.14 10.03 4.52
CA ILE A 47 -8.40 8.66 4.05
C ILE A 47 -7.10 7.87 4.13
N MET A 48 -7.12 6.75 4.87
CA MET A 48 -5.99 5.83 4.97
C MET A 48 -6.31 4.53 4.24
N VAL A 49 -5.49 4.19 3.24
CA VAL A 49 -5.63 2.95 2.45
C VAL A 49 -4.74 1.86 3.05
N MET A 50 -5.30 0.67 3.24
CA MET A 50 -4.62 -0.46 3.85
C MET A 50 -5.05 -1.75 3.16
N ASP A 51 -4.27 -2.82 3.30
CA ASP A 51 -4.77 -4.15 3.00
C ASP A 51 -5.87 -4.57 4.02
N SER A 52 -6.62 -5.61 3.67
CA SER A 52 -7.75 -6.09 4.46
C SER A 52 -7.39 -6.55 5.87
N LEU A 53 -6.21 -7.16 6.06
CA LEU A 53 -5.80 -7.67 7.38
C LEU A 53 -5.40 -6.50 8.28
N THR A 54 -4.54 -5.61 7.80
CA THR A 54 -4.11 -4.42 8.54
C THR A 54 -5.30 -3.53 8.91
N GLY A 55 -6.21 -3.27 7.95
CA GLY A 55 -7.43 -2.51 8.21
C GLY A 55 -8.32 -3.14 9.26
N ASN A 56 -8.48 -4.47 9.25
CA ASN A 56 -9.27 -5.19 10.25
C ASN A 56 -8.68 -5.03 11.66
N VAL A 57 -7.37 -5.23 11.80
CA VAL A 57 -6.67 -5.11 13.08
C VAL A 57 -6.81 -3.69 13.62
N ILE A 58 -6.58 -2.67 12.78
CA ILE A 58 -6.66 -1.26 13.18
C ILE A 58 -8.07 -0.88 13.64
N ILE A 59 -9.10 -1.21 12.84
CA ILE A 59 -10.49 -0.90 13.21
C ILE A 59 -10.85 -1.55 14.55
N LYS A 60 -10.49 -2.83 14.76
CA LYS A 60 -10.77 -3.53 16.01
C LYS A 60 -10.04 -2.93 17.20
N MET A 61 -8.76 -2.62 17.03
CA MET A 61 -7.98 -1.97 18.08
C MET A 61 -8.61 -0.64 18.46
N LEU A 62 -8.88 0.25 17.51
CA LEU A 62 -9.41 1.59 17.80
C LEU A 62 -10.83 1.56 18.35
N SER A 63 -11.69 0.69 17.81
CA SER A 63 -13.11 0.63 18.20
C SER A 63 -13.35 -0.06 19.56
N ALA A 64 -12.47 -0.99 19.97
CA ALA A 64 -12.64 -1.79 21.18
C ALA A 64 -11.55 -1.56 22.25
N PHE A 65 -10.64 -0.60 22.05
CA PHE A 65 -9.54 -0.34 22.99
C PHE A 65 -10.02 -0.10 24.42
N THR A 66 -11.02 0.77 24.58
CA THR A 66 -11.55 1.20 25.89
C THR A 66 -12.36 0.13 26.61
N THR A 67 -12.74 -0.95 25.92
CA THR A 67 -13.53 -2.06 26.45
C THR A 67 -12.67 -3.30 26.74
N GLY A 68 -11.35 -3.19 26.57
CA GLY A 68 -10.42 -4.33 26.66
C GLY A 68 -10.62 -5.36 25.54
N GLY A 69 -11.19 -4.96 24.41
CA GLY A 69 -11.43 -5.86 23.26
C GLY A 69 -12.73 -6.69 23.37
N SER A 70 -13.53 -6.49 24.41
CA SER A 70 -14.76 -7.28 24.63
C SER A 70 -15.89 -6.92 23.65
N TYR A 71 -16.04 -5.63 23.33
CA TYR A 71 -17.01 -5.14 22.35
C TYR A 71 -16.54 -3.80 21.76
N GLU A 72 -17.03 -3.46 20.58
CA GLU A 72 -16.71 -2.21 19.89
C GLU A 72 -17.60 -1.10 20.48
N SER A 73 -16.98 -0.05 21.05
CA SER A 73 -17.68 1.06 21.70
C SER A 73 -17.68 2.36 20.89
N LEU A 74 -16.82 2.46 19.88
CA LEU A 74 -16.59 3.66 19.06
C LEU A 74 -16.46 3.29 17.57
N GLY A 75 -16.89 4.21 16.70
CA GLY A 75 -16.82 4.07 15.24
C GLY A 75 -18.17 3.78 14.58
N ASP A 76 -18.16 3.58 13.27
CA ASP A 76 -19.37 3.46 12.43
C ASP A 76 -19.52 2.07 11.79
N GLY A 77 -18.99 1.04 12.45
CA GLY A 77 -18.98 -0.33 11.93
C GLY A 77 -18.06 -0.48 10.72
N TYR A 78 -18.39 -1.43 9.84
CA TYR A 78 -17.57 -1.80 8.68
C TYR A 78 -18.29 -1.43 7.38
N GLY A 79 -17.59 -0.74 6.48
CA GLY A 79 -18.11 -0.37 5.17
C GLY A 79 -17.90 1.12 4.85
N PRO A 80 -18.54 1.63 3.79
CA PRO A 80 -19.41 0.89 2.88
C PRO A 80 -18.62 -0.07 1.97
N GLY A 81 -19.13 -1.28 1.82
CA GLY A 81 -18.76 -2.20 0.74
C GLY A 81 -19.45 -1.77 -0.56
N VAL A 82 -18.66 -1.27 -1.51
CA VAL A 82 -19.09 -0.82 -2.84
C VAL A 82 -18.02 -1.18 -3.88
N GLY A 83 -18.43 -1.33 -5.13
CA GLY A 83 -17.51 -1.65 -6.22
C GLY A 83 -18.20 -1.76 -7.58
N PRO A 84 -17.47 -2.10 -8.64
CA PRO A 84 -18.02 -2.25 -9.98
C PRO A 84 -19.10 -3.33 -10.00
N GLY A 85 -20.25 -3.01 -10.59
CA GLY A 85 -21.37 -3.95 -10.71
C GLY A 85 -22.18 -4.18 -9.43
N TYR A 86 -21.88 -3.48 -8.34
CA TYR A 86 -22.74 -3.50 -7.15
C TYR A 86 -23.94 -2.58 -7.35
N ASP A 87 -25.14 -3.09 -7.05
CA ASP A 87 -26.41 -2.34 -7.07
C ASP A 87 -26.82 -1.84 -5.66
N ARG A 88 -26.00 -2.13 -4.65
CA ARG A 88 -26.30 -1.88 -3.23
C ARG A 88 -25.07 -1.40 -2.47
N ILE A 89 -25.33 -0.59 -1.44
CA ILE A 89 -24.35 -0.19 -0.43
C ILE A 89 -24.43 -1.20 0.72
N ILE A 90 -23.32 -1.88 1.00
CA ILE A 90 -23.29 -2.93 2.03
C ILE A 90 -22.52 -2.44 3.25
N ASN A 91 -23.20 -2.28 4.37
CA ASN A 91 -22.58 -2.00 5.66
C ASN A 91 -22.73 -3.23 6.57
N ILE A 92 -21.69 -3.55 7.31
CA ILE A 92 -21.62 -4.73 8.17
C ILE A 92 -21.38 -4.28 9.61
N ILE A 93 -22.09 -4.91 10.54
CA ILE A 93 -21.85 -4.80 11.98
C ILE A 93 -21.37 -6.16 12.51
N SER A 94 -20.48 -6.11 13.49
CA SER A 94 -20.05 -7.29 14.23
C SER A 94 -21.10 -7.66 15.28
N ARG A 95 -21.14 -8.93 15.68
CA ARG A 95 -21.90 -9.34 16.89
C ARG A 95 -21.39 -8.62 18.14
N ALA A 96 -20.12 -8.23 18.14
CA ALA A 96 -19.49 -7.48 19.21
C ALA A 96 -19.66 -5.96 19.05
N SER A 97 -20.43 -5.47 18.06
CA SER A 97 -20.67 -4.03 17.92
C SER A 97 -21.65 -3.55 18.99
N GLY A 98 -21.20 -2.64 19.85
CA GLY A 98 -22.05 -1.99 20.84
C GLY A 98 -23.07 -1.03 20.20
N ALA A 99 -24.08 -0.64 20.96
CA ALA A 99 -25.15 0.25 20.48
C ALA A 99 -24.64 1.54 19.81
N PRO A 100 -23.58 2.23 20.30
CA PRO A 100 -23.04 3.40 19.61
C PRO A 100 -22.53 3.10 18.21
N VAL A 101 -21.83 1.96 18.03
CA VAL A 101 -21.26 1.54 16.74
C VAL A 101 -22.35 1.17 15.75
N VAL A 102 -23.39 0.49 16.23
CA VAL A 102 -24.58 0.17 15.41
C VAL A 102 -25.28 1.44 14.96
N ALA A 103 -25.48 2.41 15.85
CA ALA A 103 -26.09 3.69 15.51
C ALA A 103 -25.25 4.47 14.49
N GLY A 104 -23.93 4.52 14.68
CA GLY A 104 -22.98 5.12 13.74
C GLY A 104 -23.03 4.47 12.36
N GLY A 105 -23.02 3.13 12.30
CA GLY A 105 -23.11 2.39 11.04
C GLY A 105 -24.41 2.60 10.27
N ILE A 106 -25.55 2.70 10.97
CA ILE A 106 -26.84 3.05 10.35
C ILE A 106 -26.82 4.49 9.83
N HIS A 107 -26.30 5.43 10.63
CA HIS A 107 -26.17 6.82 10.23
C HIS A 107 -25.31 6.96 8.97
N TYR A 108 -24.14 6.33 8.97
CA TYR A 108 -23.19 6.36 7.87
C TYR A 108 -23.76 5.72 6.59
N ALA A 109 -24.49 4.60 6.72
CA ALA A 109 -25.24 4.02 5.59
C ALA A 109 -26.24 5.02 4.99
N GLY A 110 -26.97 5.74 5.85
CA GLY A 110 -27.90 6.80 5.44
C GLY A 110 -27.19 7.94 4.70
N GLN A 111 -26.02 8.36 5.16
CA GLN A 111 -25.20 9.38 4.48
C GLN A 111 -24.71 8.90 3.11
N CYS A 112 -24.28 7.64 3.00
CA CYS A 112 -23.85 7.04 1.74
C CYS A 112 -25.00 7.01 0.72
N ALA A 113 -26.21 6.60 1.16
CA ALA A 113 -27.39 6.59 0.32
C ALA A 113 -27.81 8.00 -0.12
N LYS A 114 -27.88 8.95 0.82
CA LYS A 114 -28.19 10.36 0.54
C LYS A 114 -27.18 11.00 -0.40
N GLY A 115 -25.90 10.64 -0.25
CA GLY A 115 -24.79 11.10 -1.08
C GLY A 115 -24.70 10.42 -2.45
N ARG A 116 -25.63 9.53 -2.79
CA ARG A 116 -25.65 8.77 -4.05
C ARG A 116 -24.32 8.05 -4.32
N LEU A 117 -23.81 7.35 -3.30
CA LEU A 117 -22.47 6.75 -3.34
C LEU A 117 -22.23 5.85 -4.56
N LEU A 118 -23.22 5.05 -4.98
CA LEU A 118 -23.05 4.15 -6.14
C LEU A 118 -22.75 4.91 -7.44
N ASP A 119 -23.38 6.06 -7.66
CA ASP A 119 -23.11 6.88 -8.84
C ASP A 119 -21.68 7.43 -8.81
N LYS A 120 -21.24 7.90 -7.64
CA LYS A 120 -19.88 8.39 -7.45
C LYS A 120 -18.85 7.30 -7.69
N VAL A 121 -19.10 6.08 -7.19
CA VAL A 121 -18.21 4.93 -7.42
C VAL A 121 -18.11 4.64 -8.91
N GLU A 122 -19.23 4.60 -9.63
CA GLU A 122 -19.24 4.41 -11.08
C GLU A 122 -18.46 5.51 -11.83
N GLU A 123 -18.58 6.77 -11.42
CA GLU A 123 -17.80 7.90 -11.96
C GLU A 123 -16.30 7.75 -11.68
N GLU A 124 -15.92 7.40 -10.45
CA GLU A 124 -14.52 7.21 -10.05
C GLU A 124 -13.87 6.04 -10.81
N TYR A 125 -14.59 4.92 -11.00
CA TYR A 125 -14.09 3.79 -11.80
C TYR A 125 -13.89 4.17 -13.28
N LYS A 126 -14.74 5.03 -13.84
CA LYS A 126 -14.53 5.58 -15.21
C LYS A 126 -13.28 6.46 -15.27
N LEU A 127 -13.05 7.31 -14.27
CA LEU A 127 -11.86 8.16 -14.19
C LEU A 127 -10.58 7.32 -14.03
N ALA A 128 -10.57 6.37 -13.09
CA ALA A 128 -9.45 5.48 -12.87
C ALA A 128 -9.19 4.57 -14.09
N GLY A 129 -10.26 4.09 -14.75
CA GLY A 129 -10.18 3.34 -16.00
C GLY A 129 -9.51 4.13 -17.12
N LYS A 130 -9.87 5.41 -17.30
CA LYS A 130 -9.19 6.32 -18.25
C LYS A 130 -7.72 6.53 -17.92
N ALA A 131 -7.36 6.53 -16.64
CA ALA A 131 -5.98 6.59 -16.16
C ALA A 131 -5.24 5.23 -16.21
N GLY A 132 -5.85 4.19 -16.79
CA GLY A 132 -5.20 2.90 -17.02
C GLY A 132 -5.18 1.96 -15.82
N LEU A 133 -6.13 2.08 -14.89
CA LEU A 133 -6.21 1.22 -13.68
C LEU A 133 -6.05 -0.28 -13.99
N MET A 134 -6.75 -0.81 -15.00
CA MET A 134 -6.69 -2.25 -15.32
C MET A 134 -5.29 -2.68 -15.76
N ALA A 135 -4.63 -1.88 -16.60
CA ALA A 135 -3.26 -2.17 -17.03
C ALA A 135 -2.27 -2.10 -15.86
N ILE A 136 -2.49 -1.20 -14.90
CA ILE A 136 -1.67 -1.12 -13.67
C ILE A 136 -1.86 -2.39 -12.83
N LEU A 137 -3.10 -2.86 -12.65
CA LEU A 137 -3.40 -4.09 -11.90
C LEU A 137 -2.88 -5.36 -12.57
N GLU A 138 -2.97 -5.46 -13.90
CA GLU A 138 -2.45 -6.62 -14.64
C GLU A 138 -0.94 -6.78 -14.47
N ASN A 139 -0.20 -5.67 -14.52
CA ASN A 139 1.24 -5.65 -14.28
C ASN A 139 1.61 -6.10 -12.85
N LEU A 140 0.70 -5.95 -11.88
CA LEU A 140 0.88 -6.41 -10.50
C LEU A 140 0.65 -7.91 -10.35
N SER A 141 -0.32 -8.46 -11.09
CA SER A 141 -0.68 -9.88 -11.05
C SER A 141 0.30 -10.79 -11.77
N ALA A 142 1.24 -10.22 -12.53
CA ALA A 142 2.33 -10.99 -13.11
C ALA A 142 3.18 -11.54 -11.96
N PRO A 143 3.21 -12.87 -11.72
CA PRO A 143 4.20 -13.41 -10.81
C PRO A 143 5.56 -12.93 -11.30
N VAL A 144 6.42 -12.49 -10.38
CA VAL A 144 7.85 -12.38 -10.65
C VAL A 144 8.28 -13.80 -11.05
N LYS A 145 8.23 -14.10 -12.35
CA LYS A 145 8.57 -15.38 -12.92
C LYS A 145 10.05 -15.56 -12.67
N GLY A 146 10.34 -16.23 -11.57
CA GLY A 146 11.68 -16.54 -11.15
C GLY A 146 11.61 -17.64 -10.11
N THR A 147 11.28 -18.86 -10.55
CA THR A 147 11.68 -20.08 -9.84
C THR A 147 13.07 -19.87 -9.25
N ALA A 148 13.17 -20.01 -7.93
CA ALA A 148 14.41 -19.98 -7.17
C ALA A 148 15.40 -21.01 -7.72
N LYS A 149 16.19 -20.62 -8.71
CA LYS A 149 17.55 -21.14 -8.85
C LYS A 149 18.39 -20.33 -7.89
N GLU A 150 19.13 -21.00 -7.01
CA GLU A 150 20.25 -20.38 -6.30
C GLU A 150 21.13 -19.70 -7.35
N VAL A 151 21.22 -18.39 -7.25
CA VAL A 151 22.10 -17.57 -8.08
C VAL A 151 23.33 -17.37 -7.21
N GLU A 152 24.49 -17.83 -7.66
CA GLU A 152 25.74 -17.54 -6.96
C GLU A 152 26.01 -16.03 -7.00
N ALA A 153 26.44 -15.49 -5.86
CA ALA A 153 26.82 -14.09 -5.78
C ALA A 153 28.03 -13.83 -6.71
N PRO A 154 28.02 -12.73 -7.49
CA PRO A 154 29.21 -12.29 -8.23
C PRO A 154 30.39 -12.02 -7.28
N PRO A 155 31.62 -11.84 -7.80
CA PRO A 155 32.77 -11.48 -6.98
C PRO A 155 32.45 -10.27 -6.07
N GLU A 156 32.76 -10.42 -4.79
CA GLU A 156 32.45 -9.43 -3.77
C GLU A 156 33.10 -8.08 -4.11
N LYS A 157 32.29 -7.01 -4.01
CA LYS A 157 32.72 -5.62 -4.18
C LYS A 157 32.42 -4.84 -2.92
N VAL A 158 33.17 -3.76 -2.71
CA VAL A 158 32.89 -2.82 -1.61
C VAL A 158 31.62 -2.04 -1.97
N VAL A 159 30.55 -2.30 -1.23
CA VAL A 159 29.24 -1.66 -1.44
C VAL A 159 29.10 -0.44 -0.52
N THR A 160 29.08 0.75 -1.11
CA THR A 160 28.95 2.02 -0.36
C THR A 160 27.82 2.91 -0.85
N SER A 161 27.19 2.57 -1.98
CA SER A 161 26.00 3.27 -2.47
C SER A 161 24.74 2.52 -2.06
N ASP A 162 23.75 3.26 -1.56
CA ASP A 162 22.46 2.75 -1.13
C ASP A 162 21.34 3.07 -2.13
N ILE A 163 20.55 2.05 -2.46
CA ILE A 163 19.36 2.17 -3.29
C ILE A 163 18.14 1.92 -2.39
N PRO A 164 17.45 2.99 -1.93
CA PRO A 164 16.24 2.86 -1.13
C PRO A 164 15.01 2.57 -2.00
N GLY A 165 13.90 2.21 -1.36
CA GLY A 165 12.58 2.10 -2.02
C GLY A 165 12.15 0.69 -2.40
N ILE A 166 12.90 -0.33 -1.94
CA ILE A 166 12.58 -1.75 -2.14
C ILE A 166 11.88 -2.30 -0.88
N GLU A 167 10.90 -3.17 -1.07
CA GLU A 167 10.15 -3.79 0.01
C GLU A 167 11.00 -4.82 0.77
N ILE A 168 10.80 -4.93 2.09
CA ILE A 168 11.59 -5.85 2.93
C ILE A 168 11.40 -7.32 2.51
N MET A 169 10.23 -7.67 2.00
CA MET A 169 9.94 -9.03 1.54
C MET A 169 10.51 -9.31 0.15
N GLU A 170 10.80 -8.28 -0.64
CA GLU A 170 11.35 -8.40 -2.00
C GLU A 170 12.86 -8.15 -2.06
N ILE A 171 13.47 -7.67 -0.96
CA ILE A 171 14.87 -7.23 -0.94
C ILE A 171 15.84 -8.33 -1.36
N GLU A 172 15.63 -9.55 -0.92
CA GLU A 172 16.46 -10.70 -1.27
C GLU A 172 16.32 -11.06 -2.76
N ASP A 173 15.12 -10.96 -3.31
CA ASP A 173 14.87 -11.25 -4.72
C ASP A 173 15.34 -10.12 -5.64
N ALA A 174 15.34 -8.87 -5.16
CA ALA A 174 15.96 -7.72 -5.81
C ALA A 174 17.49 -7.87 -5.86
N VAL A 175 18.12 -8.27 -4.76
CA VAL A 175 19.56 -8.60 -4.70
C VAL A 175 19.89 -9.73 -5.69
N ARG A 176 19.11 -10.81 -5.68
CA ARG A 176 19.31 -11.92 -6.64
C ARG A 176 19.09 -11.50 -8.09
N ALA A 177 18.19 -10.56 -8.37
CA ALA A 177 17.99 -10.04 -9.73
C ALA A 177 19.24 -9.30 -10.24
N LEU A 178 19.93 -8.58 -9.36
CA LEU A 178 21.22 -7.95 -9.66
C LEU A 178 22.31 -9.01 -9.88
N TRP A 179 22.38 -10.03 -9.04
CA TRP A 179 23.34 -11.13 -9.18
C TRP A 179 23.19 -11.85 -10.53
N ARG A 180 21.95 -12.10 -10.99
CA ARG A 180 21.68 -12.70 -12.33
C ARG A 180 22.22 -11.86 -13.49
N LYS A 181 22.47 -10.57 -13.27
CA LYS A 181 23.03 -9.64 -14.24
C LYS A 181 24.51 -9.33 -13.98
N GLY A 182 25.15 -10.06 -13.06
CA GLY A 182 26.57 -9.93 -12.75
C GLY A 182 26.92 -8.74 -11.85
N VAL A 183 25.92 -8.07 -11.26
CA VAL A 183 26.14 -6.95 -10.33
C VAL A 183 26.17 -7.49 -8.90
N TYR A 184 27.27 -7.30 -8.19
CA TYR A 184 27.35 -7.64 -6.78
C TYR A 184 26.51 -6.64 -5.96
N ALA A 185 25.67 -7.18 -5.10
CA ALA A 185 24.79 -6.39 -4.24
C ALA A 185 24.52 -7.13 -2.94
N SER A 186 24.21 -6.39 -1.88
CA SER A 186 23.76 -6.94 -0.60
C SER A 186 22.55 -6.17 -0.07
N SER A 187 21.76 -6.80 0.79
CA SER A 187 20.64 -6.15 1.47
C SER A 187 21.12 -5.45 2.74
N GLY A 188 20.52 -4.32 3.07
CA GLY A 188 20.75 -3.60 4.31
C GLY A 188 19.50 -2.90 4.83
N MET A 189 19.67 -2.21 5.96
CA MET A 189 18.64 -1.35 6.54
C MET A 189 19.17 0.08 6.66
N GLY A 190 18.55 1.01 5.93
CA GLY A 190 18.83 2.43 6.01
C GLY A 190 17.86 3.16 6.95
N CYS A 191 18.07 4.46 7.14
CA CYS A 191 17.26 5.31 8.00
C CYS A 191 15.77 5.38 7.60
N THR A 192 15.46 5.07 6.33
CA THR A 192 14.13 5.17 5.72
C THR A 192 13.49 3.81 5.40
N GLY A 193 14.17 2.70 5.72
CA GLY A 193 13.69 1.35 5.47
C GLY A 193 14.74 0.44 4.84
N PRO A 194 14.32 -0.68 4.22
CA PRO A 194 15.20 -1.61 3.52
C PRO A 194 15.92 -0.91 2.37
N ILE A 195 17.21 -1.21 2.20
CA ILE A 195 18.06 -0.66 1.13
C ILE A 195 18.85 -1.78 0.44
N VAL A 196 19.07 -1.65 -0.86
CA VAL A 196 20.04 -2.48 -1.57
C VAL A 196 21.36 -1.73 -1.69
N LEU A 197 22.45 -2.37 -1.26
CA LEU A 197 23.79 -1.82 -1.28
C LEU A 197 24.53 -2.33 -2.52
N VAL A 198 25.13 -1.42 -3.29
CA VAL A 198 25.91 -1.71 -4.49
C VAL A 198 27.23 -0.94 -4.50
N ALA A 199 28.17 -1.36 -5.34
CA ALA A 199 29.38 -0.59 -5.60
C ALA A 199 29.01 0.74 -6.32
N PRO A 200 29.65 1.87 -6.02
CA PRO A 200 29.32 3.16 -6.63
C PRO A 200 29.29 3.15 -8.15
N GLU A 201 30.23 2.45 -8.77
CA GLU A 201 30.32 2.28 -10.23
C GLU A 201 29.16 1.48 -10.85
N ASP A 202 28.48 0.63 -10.07
CA ASP A 202 27.39 -0.22 -10.55
C ASP A 202 26.00 0.42 -10.31
N THR A 203 25.94 1.59 -9.67
CA THR A 203 24.68 2.23 -9.21
C THR A 203 23.68 2.47 -10.34
N GLU A 204 24.12 3.07 -11.46
CA GLU A 204 23.22 3.35 -12.59
C GLU A 204 22.70 2.06 -13.23
N GLN A 205 23.56 1.05 -13.38
CA GLN A 205 23.19 -0.25 -13.91
C GLN A 205 22.19 -0.96 -12.99
N ALA A 206 22.44 -0.93 -11.68
CA ALA A 206 21.57 -1.53 -10.68
C ALA A 206 20.17 -0.87 -10.68
N LEU A 207 20.10 0.47 -10.73
CA LEU A 207 18.85 1.20 -10.84
C LEU A 207 18.06 0.80 -12.09
N ALA A 208 18.72 0.68 -13.24
CA ALA A 208 18.07 0.27 -14.48
C ALA A 208 17.52 -1.16 -14.39
N ILE A 209 18.30 -2.10 -13.83
CA ILE A 209 17.87 -3.49 -13.63
C ILE A 209 16.66 -3.54 -12.70
N LEU A 210 16.73 -2.90 -11.54
CA LEU A 210 15.69 -2.92 -10.53
C LEU A 210 14.38 -2.28 -11.01
N LYS A 211 14.46 -1.16 -11.74
CA LYS A 211 13.29 -0.55 -12.41
C LYS A 211 12.69 -1.48 -13.45
N SER A 212 13.53 -2.09 -14.30
CA SER A 212 13.05 -3.01 -15.35
C SER A 212 12.41 -4.28 -14.76
N ALA A 213 12.85 -4.70 -13.58
CA ALA A 213 12.32 -5.85 -12.85
C ALA A 213 11.11 -5.49 -11.96
N GLY A 214 10.74 -4.22 -11.85
CA GLY A 214 9.56 -3.76 -11.11
C GLY A 214 9.76 -3.57 -9.60
N TYR A 215 11.00 -3.63 -9.11
CA TYR A 215 11.32 -3.43 -7.69
C TYR A 215 11.39 -1.95 -7.28
N LEU A 216 11.62 -1.05 -8.24
CA LEU A 216 11.71 0.41 -8.08
C LEU A 216 10.70 1.17 -8.94
#